data_AF-A0A1T2X2M9-F1
#
_entry.id   AF-A0A1T2X2M9-F1
#
_cell.length_a   1.000
_cell.length_b   1.000
_cell.length_c   1.000
_cell.angle_alpha   90.00
_cell.angle_beta   90.00
_cell.angle_gamma   90.00
#
_symmetry.space_group_name_H-M   'P 1'
#
loop_
_entity.id
_entity.type
_entity.pdbx_description
1 polymer ?
#
loop_
_entity_poly.entity_id
_entity_poly.type
_entity_poly.pdbx_seq_one_letter_code
_entity_poly.pdbx_strand_id
1 'polypeptide(L)' 'MKSYLIHCQDKENKAGSVKTKLMRMRAFFNYMVECEVIKSSPAKKVRLLKDDVKVEVFSDEQINQMLNFYRRIKRREKS' A
#
# COMPACT_ATOMS: atom_id res chain seq x y z
N MET A 1 19.81 4.84 -1.33
CA MET A 1 18.38 5.04 -0.97
C MET A 1 17.47 4.99 -2.19
N LYS A 2 17.63 5.87 -3.19
CA LYS A 2 16.81 5.86 -4.43
C LYS A 2 16.94 4.54 -5.21
N SER A 3 18.16 4.05 -5.38
CA SER A 3 18.44 2.73 -5.99
C SER A 3 17.76 1.57 -5.29
N TYR A 4 17.74 1.59 -3.95
CA TYR A 4 17.06 0.58 -3.14
C TYR A 4 15.53 0.62 -3.33
N LEU A 5 14.94 1.81 -3.40
CA LEU A 5 13.50 1.96 -3.64
C LEU A 5 13.10 1.52 -5.06
N ILE A 6 13.94 1.78 -6.06
CA ILE A 6 13.76 1.29 -7.44
C ILE A 6 13.85 -0.23 -7.46
N HIS A 7 14.88 -0.82 -6.84
CA HIS A 7 14.98 -2.28 -6.72
C HIS A 7 13.77 -2.90 -5.97
N CYS A 8 13.20 -2.22 -4.97
CA CYS A 8 11.96 -2.67 -4.35
C CYS A 8 10.76 -2.59 -5.30
N GLN A 9 10.69 -1.58 -6.16
CA GLN A 9 9.66 -1.44 -7.18
C GLN A 9 9.77 -2.53 -8.26
N ASP A 10 11.00 -2.87 -8.67
CA ASP A 10 11.28 -3.90 -9.68
C ASP A 10 10.96 -5.32 -9.20
N LYS A 11 11.01 -5.56 -7.89
CA LYS A 11 10.64 -6.85 -7.26
C LYS A 11 9.13 -7.01 -6.98
N GLU A 12 8.26 -6.43 -7.81
CA GLU A 12 6.78 -6.49 -7.68
C GLU A 12 6.21 -6.03 -6.32
N ASN A 13 6.94 -5.24 -5.52
CA ASN A 13 6.30 -4.69 -4.32
C ASN A 13 5.18 -3.74 -4.74
N LYS A 14 3.98 -3.98 -4.22
CA LYS A 14 2.85 -3.05 -4.36
C LYS A 14 3.32 -1.63 -4.00
N ALA A 15 2.91 -0.64 -4.79
CA ALA A 15 3.35 0.74 -4.62
C ALA A 15 3.14 1.27 -3.19
N GLY A 16 2.04 0.86 -2.54
CA GLY A 16 1.78 1.14 -1.12
C GLY A 16 2.83 0.58 -0.13
N SER A 17 3.44 -0.57 -0.44
CA SER A 17 4.53 -1.15 0.35
C SER A 17 5.82 -0.34 0.20
N VAL A 18 6.15 0.14 -1.00
CA VAL A 18 7.29 1.02 -1.25
C VAL A 18 7.10 2.37 -0.52
N LYS A 19 5.88 2.92 -0.57
CA LYS A 19 5.50 4.13 0.18
C LYS A 19 5.71 3.98 1.68
N THR A 20 5.28 2.86 2.24
CA THR A 20 5.47 2.56 3.68
C THR A 20 6.95 2.50 4.05
N LYS A 21 7.79 1.87 3.23
CA LYS A 21 9.25 1.83 3.44
C LYS A 21 9.85 3.23 3.40
N LEU A 22 9.45 4.08 2.44
CA LEU A 22 9.92 5.46 2.35
C LEU A 22 9.51 6.29 3.58
N MET A 23 8.29 6.12 4.09
CA MET A 23 7.81 6.80 5.30
C MET A 23 8.64 6.42 6.53
N ARG A 24 8.93 5.13 6.71
CA ARG A 24 9.79 4.65 7.81
C ARG A 24 11.20 5.22 7.73
N MET A 25 11.78 5.23 6.53
CA MET A 25 13.10 5.83 6.32
C MET A 25 13.10 7.34 6.61
N ARG A 26 12.05 8.06 6.22
CA ARG A 26 11.90 9.50 6.54
C ARG A 26 11.87 9.74 8.04
N ALA A 27 11.06 8.99 8.78
CA ALA A 27 10.98 9.10 10.23
C ALA A 27 12.35 8.85 10.88
N PHE A 28 13.04 7.79 10.46
CA PHE A 28 14.38 7.47 10.94
C PHE A 28 15.40 8.59 10.68
N PHE A 29 15.48 9.12 9.45
CA PHE A 29 16.42 10.19 9.13
C PHE A 29 16.06 11.52 9.81
N ASN A 30 14.77 11.79 10.05
CA ASN A 30 14.37 12.96 10.82
C ASN A 30 14.82 12.84 12.27
N TYR A 31 14.68 11.67 12.88
CA TYR A 31 15.22 11.39 14.21
C TYR A 31 16.74 11.56 14.27
N MET A 32 17.48 11.10 13.24
CA MET A 32 18.92 11.34 13.18
C MET A 32 19.31 12.81 13.05
N VAL A 33 18.47 13.65 12.42
CA VAL A 33 18.66 15.10 12.39
C VAL A 33 18.41 15.71 13.77
N GLU A 34 17.36 15.25 14.46
CA GLU A 34 17.02 15.68 15.83
C GLU A 34 18.13 15.34 16.83
N CYS A 35 18.75 14.17 16.71
CA CYS A 35 19.92 13.79 17.48
C CYS A 35 21.24 14.43 17.00
N GLU A 36 21.18 15.36 16.05
CA GLU A 36 22.33 16.08 15.46
C GLU A 36 23.40 15.17 14.81
N VAL A 37 23.07 13.90 14.55
CA VAL A 37 23.97 12.94 13.88
C VAL A 37 24.18 13.33 12.42
N ILE A 38 23.17 13.89 11.77
CA ILE A 38 23.23 14.36 10.39
C ILE A 38 22.59 15.75 10.24
N LYS A 39 23.16 16.60 9.38
CA LYS A 39 22.66 17.98 9.17
C LYS A 39 21.33 18.07 8.41
N SER A 40 21.02 17.08 7.58
CA SER A 40 19.79 17.10 6.79
C SER A 40 19.34 15.70 6.40
N SER A 41 18.03 15.48 6.37
CA SER A 41 17.42 14.20 6.00
C SER A 41 17.64 13.90 4.50
N PRO A 42 18.33 12.80 4.14
CA PRO A 42 18.51 12.38 2.75
C PRO A 42 17.18 12.08 2.03
N ALA A 43 16.14 11.79 2.80
CA ALA A 43 14.81 11.47 2.33
C ALA A 43 13.97 12.70 1.91
N LYS A 44 14.47 13.92 2.17
CA LYS A 44 13.78 15.18 1.83
C LYS A 44 13.61 15.38 0.31
N LYS A 45 14.56 14.87 -0.49
CA LYS A 45 14.55 14.99 -1.97
C LYS A 45 13.70 13.92 -2.67
N VAL A 46 13.27 12.88 -1.95
CA VAL A 46 12.49 11.78 -2.54
C VAL A 46 11.01 12.12 -2.46
N ARG A 47 10.34 12.27 -3.60
CA ARG A 47 8.88 12.48 -3.67
C ARG A 47 8.14 11.18 -3.35
N LEU A 48 7.02 11.27 -2.64
CA LEU A 48 6.13 10.13 -2.53
C LEU A 48 5.53 9.85 -3.90
N LEU A 49 5.50 8.57 -4.28
CA LEU A 49 4.65 8.12 -5.38
C LEU A 49 3.19 8.41 -4.98
N LYS A 50 2.43 9.09 -5.85
CA LYS A 50 0.97 9.14 -5.71
C LYS A 50 0.45 7.78 -6.18
N ASP A 51 -0.23 7.06 -5.30
CA ASP A 51 -0.98 5.88 -5.68
C ASP A 51 -2.37 6.36 -6.13
N ASP A 52 -2.71 6.14 -7.40
CA ASP A 52 -4.09 6.23 -7.85
C ASP A 52 -4.84 5.03 -7.28
N VAL A 53 -5.38 5.20 -6.07
CA VAL A 53 -6.22 4.20 -5.43
C VAL A 53 -7.55 4.16 -6.19
N LYS A 54 -7.61 3.36 -7.24
CA LYS A 54 -8.88 2.95 -7.85
C LYS A 54 -9.49 1.90 -6.93
N VAL A 55 -10.44 2.32 -6.10
CA VAL A 55 -11.32 1.37 -5.40
C VAL A 55 -12.30 0.86 -6.44
N GLU A 56 -12.05 -0.33 -6.97
CA GLU A 56 -13.04 -1.01 -7.80
C GLU A 56 -14.21 -1.43 -6.91
N VAL A 57 -15.36 -0.78 -7.13
CA VAL A 57 -16.61 -1.13 -6.48
C VAL A 57 -17.32 -2.20 -7.30
N PHE A 58 -17.97 -3.15 -6.61
CA PHE A 58 -18.77 -4.15 -7.30
C PHE A 58 -19.98 -3.50 -7.97
N SER A 59 -20.31 -3.95 -9.18
CA SER A 59 -21.58 -3.59 -9.81
C SER A 59 -22.75 -4.28 -9.13
N ASP A 60 -23.96 -3.76 -9.31
CA ASP A 60 -25.18 -4.37 -8.79
C ASP A 60 -25.37 -5.81 -9.30
N GLU A 61 -24.91 -6.09 -10.52
CA GLU A 61 -24.95 -7.44 -11.08
C GLU A 61 -24.04 -8.40 -10.30
N GLN A 62 -22.81 -7.99 -10.02
CA GLN A 62 -21.86 -8.77 -9.21
C GLN A 62 -22.38 -8.99 -7.79
N ILE A 63 -22.98 -7.96 -7.18
CA ILE A 63 -23.61 -8.06 -5.86
C ILE A 63 -24.74 -9.09 -5.88
N ASN A 64 -25.61 -9.06 -6.90
CA ASN A 64 -26.70 -10.03 -7.03
C ASN A 64 -26.20 -11.46 -7.24
N GLN A 65 -25.13 -11.66 -8.02
CA GLN A 65 -24.49 -12.97 -8.18
C GLN A 65 -23.97 -13.51 -6.84
N MET A 66 -23.26 -12.68 -6.07
CA MET A 66 -22.77 -13.04 -4.73
C MET A 66 -23.92 -13.41 -3.79
N LEU A 67 -24.98 -12.59 -3.73
CA LEU A 67 -26.14 -12.85 -2.87
C LEU A 67 -26.84 -14.16 -3.24
N ASN A 68 -27.00 -14.44 -4.53
CA ASN A 68 -27.61 -15.69 -5.01
C ASN A 68 -26.76 -16.91 -4.66
N PHE A 69 -25.44 -16.80 -4.76
CA PHE A 69 -24.50 -17.84 -4.32
C PHE A 69 -24.68 -18.15 -2.83
N TYR A 70 -24.64 -17.15 -1.95
CA TYR A 70 -24.80 -17.35 -0.51
C TYR A 70 -26.19 -17.87 -0.13
N ARG A 71 -27.26 -17.43 -0.80
CA ARG A 71 -28.62 -17.96 -0.60
C ARG A 71 -28.71 -19.45 -0.93
N ARG A 72 -28.01 -19.92 -1.96
CA ARG A 72 -27.98 -21.35 -2.34
C ARG A 72 -27.24 -22.19 -1.30
N ILE A 73 -26.10 -21.72 -0.80
CA ILE A 73 -25.36 -22.41 0.27
C ILE A 73 -26.25 -22.58 1.51
N LYS A 74 -26.86 -21.48 1.98
CA LYS A 74 -27.73 -21.49 3.15
C LYS A 74 -28.92 -22.44 3.03
N ARG A 75 -29.47 -22.62 1.81
CA ARG A 75 -30.55 -23.60 1.56
C ARG A 75 -30.06 -25.04 1.68
N ARG A 76 -28.85 -25.33 1.21
CA ARG A 76 -28.26 -26.68 1.30
C ARG A 76 -27.89 -27.06 2.73
N GLU A 77 -27.45 -26.12 3.55
CA GLU A 77 -27.17 -26.34 4.97
C GLU A 77 -28.43 -26.64 5.80
N LYS A 78 -29.61 -26.34 5.25
CA LYS A 78 -30.91 -26.53 5.92
C LYS A 78 -31.64 -27.81 5.46
N SER A 79 -31.04 -28.58 4.55
CA SER A 79 -31.44 -29.95 4.15
C SER A 79 -30.52 -30.96 4.83
#